data_AF-A0A6V8EYX0-F1
#
_entry.id   AF-A0A6V8EYX0-F1
#
_cell.length_a   1.000
_cell.length_b   1.000
_cell.length_c   1.000
_cell.angle_alpha   90.00
_cell.angle_beta   90.00
_cell.angle_gamma   90.00
#
_symmetry.space_group_name_H-M   'P 1'
#
loop_
_entity.id
_entity.type
_entity.pdbx_description
1 polymer ?
#
loop_
_entity_poly.entity_id
_entity_poly.type
_entity_poly.pdbx_seq_one_letter_code
_entity_poly.pdbx_strand_id
1 'polypeptide(L)'
;MIGTFQIQNIGDSGSLLNWTINTSLISWGTWSYDSSSGENLTPGDGQVTVHVSVIVPNEKDTAFDGYVRVENQNNPDDFDVVPVYLKTPFNTPVVHWKMILLNFFLFKVHQWSLLIEKIYNEL
;
A
#
# COMPACT_ATOMS: atom_id res chain seq x y z
N MET A 1 -3.60 6.78 -0.31
CA MET A 1 -3.17 6.50 1.09
C MET A 1 -2.45 7.73 1.61
N ILE A 2 -2.54 8.02 2.90
CA ILE A 2 -1.96 9.22 3.51
C ILE A 2 -1.04 8.83 4.67
N GLY A 3 -0.02 9.63 4.93
CA GLY A 3 0.91 9.48 6.03
C GLY A 3 1.63 10.79 6.32
N THR A 4 2.50 10.78 7.33
CA THR A 4 3.29 11.95 7.72
C THR A 4 4.67 11.52 8.19
N PHE A 5 5.66 12.38 7.97
CA PHE A 5 6.97 12.27 8.61
C PHE A 5 7.46 13.66 9.02
N GLN A 6 8.52 13.72 9.82
CA GLN A 6 9.05 14.96 10.38
C GLN A 6 10.49 15.19 9.92
N ILE A 7 10.82 16.45 9.69
CA ILE A 7 12.16 16.92 9.32
C ILE A 7 12.63 17.89 10.40
N GLN A 8 13.88 17.77 10.81
CA GLN A 8 14.49 18.65 11.81
C GLN A 8 15.93 18.93 11.43
N ASN A 9 16.37 20.18 11.61
CA ASN A 9 17.79 20.50 11.60
C ASN A 9 18.42 20.06 12.94
N ILE A 10 19.29 19.05 12.89
CA ILE A 10 20.03 18.50 14.05
C ILE A 10 21.47 19.03 14.15
N GLY A 11 21.83 20.02 13.33
CA GLY A 11 23.14 20.67 13.35
C GLY A 11 23.32 21.64 14.52
N ASP A 12 24.49 22.25 14.58
CA ASP A 12 24.84 23.22 15.62
C ASP A 12 23.98 24.48 15.58
N SER A 13 23.93 25.21 16.70
CA SER A 13 23.28 26.51 16.79
C SER A 13 23.80 27.47 15.70
N GLY A 14 22.88 28.05 14.93
CA GLY A 14 23.20 28.93 13.80
C GLY A 14 23.40 28.22 12.46
N SER A 15 23.33 26.89 12.42
CA SER A 15 23.25 26.13 11.17
C SER A 15 21.89 26.33 10.49
N LEU A 16 21.88 26.15 9.17
CA LEU A 16 20.69 26.27 8.32
C LEU A 16 20.58 25.01 7.47
N LEU A 17 19.42 24.36 7.52
CA LEU A 17 19.09 23.23 6.66
C LEU A 17 18.18 23.71 5.52
N ASN A 18 18.68 23.59 4.31
CA ASN A 18 17.89 23.64 3.08
C ASN A 18 17.65 22.19 2.67
N TRP A 19 16.41 21.74 2.61
CA TRP A 19 16.10 20.32 2.39
C TRP A 19 15.18 20.12 1.20
N THR A 20 15.29 18.95 0.58
CA THR A 20 14.39 18.50 -0.49
C THR A 20 14.07 17.03 -0.35
N ILE A 21 12.86 16.65 -0.76
CA ILE A 21 12.45 15.27 -0.88
C ILE A 21 12.86 14.74 -2.25
N ASN A 22 13.49 13.57 -2.26
CA ASN A 22 13.85 12.82 -3.46
C ASN A 22 13.22 11.42 -3.41
N THR A 23 12.33 11.15 -4.37
CA THR A 23 11.71 9.83 -4.53
C THR A 23 12.09 9.13 -5.83
N SER A 24 13.20 9.54 -6.46
CA SER A 24 13.69 8.91 -7.69
C SER A 24 14.01 7.41 -7.51
N LEU A 25 14.27 6.97 -6.28
CA LEU A 25 14.52 5.56 -5.94
C LEU A 25 13.22 4.74 -5.75
N ILE A 26 12.05 5.37 -5.75
CA ILE A 26 10.76 4.69 -5.61
C ILE A 26 10.17 4.48 -7.01
N SER A 27 10.05 3.23 -7.42
CA SER A 27 9.57 2.85 -8.76
C SER A 27 8.05 2.68 -8.88
N TRP A 28 7.31 2.82 -7.77
CA TRP A 28 5.89 2.54 -7.69
C TRP A 28 5.08 3.71 -7.15
N GLY A 29 3.82 3.75 -7.58
CA GLY A 29 2.83 4.74 -7.15
C GLY A 29 3.09 6.15 -7.68
N THR A 30 2.16 7.04 -7.36
CA THR A 30 2.31 8.48 -7.61
C THR A 30 2.28 9.19 -6.27
N TRP A 31 3.37 9.88 -5.96
CA TRP A 31 3.62 10.52 -4.68
C TRP A 31 3.37 12.02 -4.76
N SER A 32 2.73 12.57 -3.74
CA SER A 32 2.48 14.00 -3.59
C SER A 32 2.70 14.41 -2.14
N TYR A 33 3.26 15.61 -1.97
CA TYR A 33 3.62 16.20 -0.69
C TYR A 33 2.94 17.58 -0.58
N ASP A 34 2.55 17.96 0.63
CA ASP A 34 2.16 19.35 0.92
C ASP A 34 3.37 20.31 0.82
N SER A 35 4.56 19.82 1.18
CA SER A 35 5.84 20.49 0.98
C SER A 35 6.90 19.49 0.51
N SER A 36 7.51 19.76 -0.64
CA SER A 36 8.59 18.94 -1.20
C SER A 36 9.99 19.44 -0.84
N SER A 37 10.09 20.64 -0.27
CA SER A 37 11.35 21.30 0.08
C SER A 37 11.13 22.42 1.08
N GLY A 38 12.20 22.80 1.80
CA GLY A 38 12.22 23.95 2.70
C GLY A 38 13.59 24.59 2.76
N GLU A 39 13.64 25.84 3.18
CA GLU A 39 14.86 26.64 3.26
C GLU A 39 15.08 27.19 4.65
N ASN A 40 16.34 27.36 5.04
CA ASN A 40 16.78 28.04 6.25
C ASN A 40 16.19 27.49 7.55
N LEU A 41 15.90 26.19 7.62
CA LEU A 41 15.41 25.56 8.85
C LEU A 41 16.51 25.60 9.92
N THR A 42 16.30 26.33 11.00
CA THR A 42 17.23 26.40 12.13
C THR A 42 16.94 25.26 13.11
N PRO A 43 17.91 24.88 13.99
CA PRO A 43 17.63 23.93 15.05
C PRO A 43 16.55 24.42 16.03
N GLY A 44 16.39 25.74 16.17
CA GLY A 44 15.41 26.37 17.07
C GLY A 44 13.97 26.34 16.55
N ASP A 45 13.76 26.18 15.25
CA ASP A 45 12.42 26.08 14.64
C ASP A 45 11.73 24.74 14.98
N GLY A 46 12.50 23.75 15.43
CA GLY A 46 12.00 22.44 15.78
C GLY A 46 11.70 21.56 14.57
N GLN A 47 10.62 20.78 14.67
CA GLN A 47 10.24 19.80 13.66
C GLN A 47 9.23 20.37 12.66
N VAL A 48 9.50 20.18 11.37
CA VAL A 48 8.55 20.42 10.28
C VAL A 48 7.85 19.11 9.93
N THR A 49 6.52 19.09 9.94
CA THR A 49 5.74 17.92 9.54
C THR A 49 5.39 18.01 8.07
N VAL A 50 5.71 16.95 7.32
CA VAL A 50 5.34 16.80 5.90
C VAL A 50 4.20 15.80 5.80
N HIS A 51 3.14 16.17 5.10
CA HIS A 51 2.04 15.28 4.75
C HIS A 51 2.28 14.65 3.38
N VAL A 52 2.23 13.33 3.34
CA VAL A 52 2.43 12.57 2.12
C VAL A 52 1.13 11.88 1.71
N SER A 53 0.84 11.93 0.41
CA SER A 53 -0.21 11.15 -0.21
C SER A 53 0.37 10.30 -1.34
N VAL A 54 -0.06 9.04 -1.41
CA VAL A 54 0.34 8.11 -2.46
C VAL A 54 -0.87 7.47 -3.11
N ILE A 55 -0.91 7.54 -4.45
CA ILE A 55 -1.79 6.74 -5.29
C ILE A 55 -1.04 5.46 -5.60
N VAL A 56 -1.51 4.35 -5.02
CA VAL A 56 -0.88 3.02 -5.16
C VAL A 56 -1.32 2.41 -6.50
N PRO A 57 -0.44 1.70 -7.22
CA PRO A 57 -0.85 1.02 -8.44
C PRO A 57 -1.84 -0.13 -8.13
N ASN A 58 -2.61 -0.56 -9.14
CA ASN A 58 -3.81 -1.39 -8.95
C ASN A 58 -3.52 -2.91 -8.95
N GLU A 59 -2.42 -3.33 -8.33
CA GLU A 59 -2.08 -4.74 -8.12
C GLU A 59 -2.63 -5.21 -6.79
N LYS A 60 -3.27 -6.38 -6.79
CA LYS A 60 -3.85 -6.99 -5.59
C LYS A 60 -2.80 -7.84 -4.87
N ASP A 61 -2.95 -7.95 -3.55
CA ASP A 61 -2.07 -8.76 -2.69
C ASP A 61 -0.57 -8.52 -2.95
N THR A 62 -0.24 -7.26 -3.18
CA THR A 62 1.12 -6.84 -3.53
C THR A 62 1.67 -6.01 -2.39
N ALA A 63 2.89 -6.33 -1.98
CA ALA A 63 3.67 -5.54 -1.05
C ALA A 63 4.55 -4.58 -1.85
N PHE A 64 4.57 -3.34 -1.42
CA PHE A 64 5.39 -2.28 -1.97
C PHE A 64 6.28 -1.74 -0.85
N ASP A 65 7.58 -1.73 -1.09
CA ASP A 65 8.60 -1.17 -0.20
C ASP A 65 9.40 -0.10 -0.93
N GLY A 66 9.97 0.83 -0.17
CA GLY A 66 10.79 1.89 -0.73
C GLY A 66 11.38 2.80 0.35
N TYR A 67 12.12 3.81 -0.10
CA TYR A 67 12.74 4.80 0.77
C TYR A 67 12.44 6.19 0.24
N VAL A 68 11.79 7.01 1.05
CA VAL A 68 11.70 8.45 0.80
C VAL A 68 13.00 9.06 1.30
N ARG A 69 13.80 9.60 0.38
CA ARG A 69 15.08 10.24 0.73
C ARG A 69 14.86 11.73 0.96
N VAL A 70 15.40 12.26 2.05
CA VAL A 70 15.41 13.69 2.35
C VAL A 70 16.86 14.15 2.34
N GLU A 71 17.17 15.11 1.48
CA GLU A 71 18.55 15.52 1.20
C GLU A 71 18.78 16.96 1.65
N ASN A 72 19.95 17.23 2.19
CA ASN A 72 20.45 18.59 2.35
C ASN A 72 20.82 19.14 0.97
N GLN A 73 20.13 20.19 0.51
CA GLN A 73 20.36 20.81 -0.79
C GLN A 73 21.77 21.39 -0.93
N ASN A 74 22.43 21.74 0.18
CA ASN A 74 23.80 22.27 0.18
C ASN A 74 24.84 21.15 0.08
N ASN A 75 24.47 19.90 0.42
CA ASN A 75 25.32 18.72 0.33
C ASN A 75 24.47 17.44 0.16
N PRO A 76 24.22 16.96 -1.07
CA PRO A 76 23.36 15.79 -1.30
C PRO A 76 23.87 14.46 -0.70
N ASP A 77 25.13 14.39 -0.29
CA ASP A 77 25.70 13.24 0.45
C ASP A 77 25.29 13.26 1.94
N ASP A 78 24.78 14.39 2.44
CA ASP A 78 24.13 14.54 3.75
C ASP A 78 22.61 14.38 3.57
N PHE A 79 22.11 13.19 3.88
CA PHE A 79 20.72 12.80 3.69
C PHE A 79 20.28 11.80 4.75
N ASP A 80 18.96 11.69 4.90
CA ASP A 80 18.34 10.61 5.66
C ASP A 80 17.23 9.94 4.83
N VAL A 81 16.81 8.75 5.24
CA VAL A 81 15.81 7.94 4.54
C VAL A 81 14.67 7.53 5.47
N VAL A 82 13.45 7.73 5.00
CA VAL A 82 12.24 7.23 5.65
C VAL A 82 11.80 5.95 4.95
N PRO A 83 11.90 4.77 5.60
CA PRO A 83 11.43 3.53 5.01
C PRO A 83 9.90 3.55 4.92
N VAL A 84 9.38 3.17 3.76
CA VAL A 84 7.94 3.11 3.50
C VAL A 84 7.53 1.69 3.13
N TYR A 85 6.36 1.28 3.63
CA TYR A 85 5.79 -0.03 3.36
C TYR A 85 4.28 0.11 3.16
N LEU A 86 3.77 -0.59 2.14
CA LEU A 86 2.35 -0.65 1.86
C LEU A 86 1.98 -2.02 1.32
N LYS A 87 0.86 -2.57 1.79
CA LYS A 87 0.31 -3.83 1.27
C LYS A 87 -1.12 -3.63 0.77
N THR A 88 -1.38 -4.00 -0.48
CA THR A 88 -2.74 -3.96 -1.02
C THR A 88 -3.55 -5.16 -0.52
N PRO A 89 -4.88 -5.00 -0.32
CA PRO A 89 -5.71 -6.09 0.15
C PRO A 89 -5.70 -7.28 -0.82
N PHE A 90 -5.72 -8.48 -0.23
CA PHE A 90 -6.08 -9.70 -0.94
C PHE A 90 -7.60 -9.78 -1.02
N ASN A 91 -8.17 -9.62 -2.22
CA ASN A 91 -9.58 -9.89 -2.43
C ASN A 91 -9.69 -11.28 -3.08
N THR A 92 -9.92 -12.31 -2.26
CA THR A 92 -10.37 -13.59 -2.81
C THR A 92 -11.73 -13.32 -3.43
N PRO A 93 -11.94 -13.53 -4.75
CA PRO A 93 -13.31 -13.76 -5.18
C PRO A 93 -13.80 -14.93 -4.33
N VAL A 94 -14.91 -14.77 -3.64
CA VAL A 94 -15.60 -15.87 -2.97
C VAL A 94 -16.06 -16.78 -4.11
N VAL A 95 -15.15 -17.59 -4.66
CA VAL A 95 -15.50 -18.62 -5.63
C VAL A 95 -16.42 -19.52 -4.86
N HIS A 96 -17.65 -19.58 -5.33
CA HIS A 96 -18.75 -20.27 -4.70
C HIS A 96 -18.56 -21.79 -4.93
N TRP A 97 -17.39 -22.34 -4.61
CA TRP A 97 -17.06 -23.76 -4.73
C TRP A 97 -18.05 -24.59 -3.90
N LYS A 98 -18.51 -24.05 -2.76
CA LYS A 98 -19.65 -24.58 -2.01
C LYS A 98 -20.95 -24.61 -2.81
N MET A 99 -21.24 -23.62 -3.67
CA MET A 99 -22.40 -23.65 -4.58
C MET A 99 -22.20 -24.62 -5.74
N ILE A 100 -20.99 -24.74 -6.29
CA ILE A 100 -20.70 -25.71 -7.35
C ILE A 100 -20.91 -27.14 -6.80
N LEU A 101 -20.33 -27.46 -5.64
CA LEU A 101 -20.52 -28.76 -4.99
C LEU A 101 -21.98 -29.00 -4.57
N LEU A 102 -22.69 -27.97 -4.08
CA LEU A 102 -24.11 -28.07 -3.76
C LEU A 102 -24.96 -28.35 -5.00
N ASN A 103 -24.69 -27.68 -6.12
CA ASN A 103 -25.40 -27.92 -7.38
C ASN A 103 -25.13 -29.34 -7.92
N PHE A 104 -23.90 -29.83 -7.82
CA PHE A 104 -23.58 -31.23 -8.17
C PHE A 104 -24.31 -32.22 -7.26
N PHE A 105 -24.39 -31.96 -5.96
CA PHE A 105 -25.12 -32.81 -5.01
C PHE A 105 -26.61 -32.83 -5.31
N LEU A 106 -27.25 -31.67 -5.50
CA LEU A 106 -28.67 -31.56 -5.84
C LEU A 106 -29.00 -32.22 -7.18
N PHE A 107 -28.12 -32.07 -8.18
CA PHE A 107 -28.27 -32.77 -9.46
C PHE A 107 -28.21 -34.30 -9.29
N LYS A 108 -27.28 -34.81 -8.48
CA LYS A 108 -27.21 -36.25 -8.17
C LYS A 108 -28.46 -36.73 -7.42
N VAL A 109 -28.92 -36.01 -6.40
CA VAL A 109 -30.15 -36.35 -5.67
C VAL A 109 -31.36 -36.42 -6.62
N HIS A 110 -31.49 -35.47 -7.54
CA HIS A 110 -32.57 -35.47 -8.53
C HIS A 110 -32.50 -36.65 -9.51
N GLN A 111 -31.30 -37.01 -10.00
CA GLN A 111 -31.15 -38.19 -10.86
C GLN A 111 -31.50 -39.48 -10.12
N TRP A 112 -31.13 -39.58 -8.84
CA TRP A 112 -31.49 -40.73 -8.00
C TRP A 112 -33.00 -40.82 -7.72
N SER A 113 -33.69 -39.69 -7.49
CA SER A 113 -35.14 -39.69 -7.28
C SER A 113 -35.90 -40.22 -8.50
N LEU A 114 -35.48 -39.82 -9.71
CA LEU A 114 -36.07 -40.31 -10.96
C LEU A 114 -35.86 -41.81 -11.17
N LEU A 115 -34.70 -42.35 -10.78
CA LEU A 115 -34.42 -43.78 -10.84
C LEU A 115 -35.29 -44.58 -9.87
N ILE A 116 -35.48 -44.09 -8.64
CA ILE A 116 -36.33 -44.75 -7.64
C ILE A 116 -37.79 -44.75 -8.10
N GLU A 117 -38.28 -43.63 -8.63
CA GLU A 117 -39.65 -43.52 -9.16
C GLU A 117 -39.88 -44.49 -10.33
N LYS A 118 -38.88 -44.64 -11.22
CA LYS A 118 -38.95 -45.61 -12.30
C LYS A 118 -39.02 -47.06 -11.79
N ILE A 119 -38.19 -47.42 -10.80
CA ILE A 119 -38.19 -48.78 -10.22
C ILE A 119 -39.53 -49.08 -9.54
N TYR A 120 -40.11 -48.10 -8.82
CA TYR A 120 -41.39 -48.28 -8.13
C TYR A 120 -42.57 -48.49 -9.09
N ASN A 121 -42.58 -47.81 -10.24
CA ASN A 121 -43.65 -47.92 -11.23
C ASN A 121 -43.55 -49.17 -12.14
N GLU A 122 -42.44 -49.91 -12.08
CA GLU A 122 -42.23 -51.17 -12.81
C GLU A 122 -42.46 -52.42 -11.91
N LEU A 123 -42.78 -52.24 -10.63
CA LEU A 123 -43.14 -53.27 -9.64
C LEU A 123 -44.66 -53.36 -9.46
#